data_AF-A0A9D2SXS9-F1
#
_entry.id   AF-A0A9D2SXS9-F1
#
_cell.length_a   1.000
_cell.length_b   1.000
_cell.length_c   1.000
_cell.angle_alpha   90.00
_cell.angle_beta   90.00
_cell.angle_gamma   90.00
#
_symmetry.space_group_name_H-M   'P 1'
#
loop_
_entity.id
_entity.type
_entity.pdbx_description
1 polymer ?
#
loop_
_entity_poly.entity_id
_entity_poly.type
_entity_poly.pdbx_seq_one_letter_code
_entity_poly.pdbx_strand_id
1 'polypeptide(L)'
;MKKKVLSGLLALALVVTSGASLIPAYTAEAEELGTTYYVSSIDGDDSNDGLSEDKAFATLDKINEITLQPGDEVLLEKGSVFEDQAL
;
A
#
# COMPACT_ATOMS: atom_id res chain seq x y z
N MET A 1 -46.96 -33.59 -28.50
CA MET A 1 -46.69 -35.04 -28.64
C MET A 1 -45.50 -35.40 -27.75
N LYS A 2 -45.67 -36.38 -26.83
CA LYS A 2 -44.71 -37.49 -26.54
C LYS A 2 -43.32 -37.08 -25.94
N LYS A 3 -42.76 -37.56 -24.81
CA LYS A 3 -43.03 -38.62 -23.80
C LYS A 3 -42.08 -38.39 -22.59
N LYS A 4 -42.45 -38.93 -21.43
CA LYS A 4 -41.72 -39.05 -20.15
C LYS A 4 -40.43 -39.88 -20.25
N VAL A 5 -39.63 -39.89 -19.16
CA VAL A 5 -38.68 -40.91 -18.60
C VAL A 5 -37.22 -40.41 -18.51
N LEU A 6 -36.38 -40.65 -17.50
CA LEU A 6 -36.39 -41.44 -16.25
C LEU A 6 -34.97 -41.31 -15.61
N SER A 7 -34.88 -41.23 -14.28
CA SER A 7 -33.77 -41.72 -13.42
C SER A 7 -32.38 -41.03 -13.53
N GLY A 8 -31.61 -40.83 -12.46
CA GLY A 8 -31.69 -41.46 -11.15
C GLY A 8 -30.93 -40.69 -10.07
N LEU A 9 -31.47 -40.76 -8.86
CA LEU A 9 -30.68 -40.56 -7.64
C LEU A 9 -29.77 -41.79 -7.48
N LEU A 10 -28.46 -41.58 -7.50
CA LEU A 10 -27.54 -42.47 -6.82
C LEU A 10 -26.75 -41.63 -5.82
N ALA A 11 -27.18 -41.72 -4.56
CA ALA A 11 -26.41 -41.22 -3.44
C ALA A 11 -25.15 -42.06 -3.29
N LEU A 12 -23.98 -41.42 -3.32
CA LEU A 12 -22.82 -41.95 -2.63
C LEU A 12 -22.20 -40.82 -1.82
N ALA A 13 -22.60 -40.76 -0.55
CA ALA A 13 -21.89 -40.00 0.46
C ALA A 13 -20.57 -40.73 0.73
N LEU A 14 -19.46 -40.10 0.34
CA LEU A 14 -18.15 -40.39 0.92
C LEU A 14 -17.67 -39.08 1.54
N VAL A 15 -18.06 -38.90 2.79
CA VAL A 15 -17.38 -38.00 3.72
C VAL A 15 -15.97 -38.55 3.89
N VAL A 16 -14.98 -37.90 3.29
CA VAL A 16 -13.58 -38.08 3.65
C VAL A 16 -13.13 -36.77 4.28
N THR A 17 -13.17 -36.75 5.61
CA THR A 17 -12.55 -35.73 6.43
C THR A 17 -11.04 -35.90 6.38
N SER A 18 -10.37 -35.04 5.60
CA SER A 18 -8.95 -34.76 5.77
C SER A 18 -8.83 -33.27 6.05
N GLY A 19 -8.70 -32.92 7.33
CA GLY A 19 -8.54 -31.54 7.78
C GLY A 19 -7.19 -30.98 7.29
N ALA A 20 -7.22 -30.29 6.16
CA ALA A 20 -6.31 -29.20 5.91
C ALA A 20 -7.13 -27.93 6.12
N SER A 21 -6.90 -27.24 7.22
CA SER A 21 -7.51 -25.94 7.50
C SER A 21 -7.15 -25.00 6.35
N LEU A 22 -8.10 -24.77 5.44
CA LEU A 22 -8.06 -23.70 4.47
C LEU A 22 -8.38 -22.40 5.21
N ILE A 23 -7.48 -21.97 6.10
CA ILE A 23 -7.48 -20.56 6.49
C ILE A 23 -6.83 -19.87 5.30
N PRO A 24 -7.55 -19.05 4.50
CA PRO A 24 -6.87 -18.18 3.56
C PRO A 24 -5.91 -17.34 4.41
N ALA A 25 -4.61 -17.39 4.08
CA ALA A 25 -3.68 -16.41 4.62
C ALA A 25 -4.11 -15.07 4.01
N TYR A 26 -4.96 -14.34 4.73
CA TYR A 26 -5.20 -12.94 4.45
C TYR A 26 -3.89 -12.24 4.81
N THR A 27 -3.08 -11.98 3.78
CA THR A 27 -2.07 -10.93 3.88
C THR A 27 -2.82 -9.66 4.19
N ALA A 28 -2.76 -9.21 5.45
CA ALA A 28 -3.10 -7.84 5.76
C ALA A 28 -2.02 -6.99 5.09
N GLU A 29 -2.32 -6.45 3.92
CA GLU A 29 -1.60 -5.28 3.44
C GLU A 29 -1.83 -4.22 4.51
N ALA A 30 -0.75 -3.81 5.18
CA ALA A 30 -0.81 -2.66 6.07
C ALA A 30 -1.22 -1.49 5.19
N GLU A 31 -2.43 -0.99 5.39
CA GLU A 31 -2.83 0.26 4.77
C GLU A 31 -1.97 1.32 5.43
N GLU A 32 -0.90 1.75 4.74
CA GLU A 32 -0.17 2.95 5.13
C GLU A 32 -1.17 4.10 5.05
N LEU A 33 -1.64 4.57 6.20
CA LEU A 33 -2.72 5.55 6.27
C LEU A 33 -2.26 6.96 5.88
N GLY A 34 -1.01 7.13 5.46
CA GLY A 34 -0.45 8.39 5.00
C GLY A 34 0.63 8.21 3.95
N THR A 35 1.08 9.33 3.40
CA THR A 35 2.12 9.42 2.39
C THR A 35 3.42 9.83 3.06
N THR A 36 4.50 9.08 2.79
CA THR A 36 5.85 9.45 3.23
C THR A 36 6.53 10.31 2.16
N TYR A 37 6.89 11.55 2.53
CA TYR A 37 7.65 12.48 1.70
C TYR A 37 9.11 12.56 2.12
N TYR A 38 10.01 12.54 1.15
CA TYR A 38 11.46 12.61 1.35
C TYR A 38 12.00 13.97 0.91
N VAL A 39 12.86 14.59 1.73
CA VAL A 39 13.52 15.87 1.42
C VAL A 39 15.03 15.77 1.67
N SER A 40 15.81 16.18 0.69
CA SER A 40 17.28 16.20 0.75
C SER A 40 17.82 17.48 0.14
N SER A 41 18.58 18.26 0.92
CA SER A 41 19.32 19.41 0.38
C SER A 41 20.61 19.01 -0.35
N ILE A 42 20.95 17.71 -0.36
CA ILE A 42 22.21 17.17 -0.88
C ILE A 42 21.99 16.62 -2.29
N ASP A 43 21.01 15.73 -2.45
CA ASP A 43 20.74 14.96 -3.66
C ASP A 43 19.30 15.16 -4.21
N GLY A 44 18.49 16.01 -3.57
CA GLY A 44 17.09 16.27 -3.95
C GLY A 44 16.92 17.18 -5.17
N ASP A 45 15.73 17.14 -5.77
CA ASP A 45 15.28 18.00 -6.87
C ASP A 45 13.78 18.29 -6.71
N ASP A 46 13.38 19.56 -6.71
CA ASP A 46 11.97 19.98 -6.54
C ASP A 46 11.05 19.63 -7.73
N SER A 47 11.62 19.11 -8.82
CA SER A 47 10.87 18.50 -9.92
C SER A 47 10.52 17.02 -9.69
N ASN A 48 11.09 16.38 -8.67
CA ASN A 48 10.71 15.04 -8.25
C ASN A 48 9.32 15.02 -7.60
N ASP A 49 8.77 13.82 -7.36
CA ASP A 49 7.50 13.64 -6.67
C ASP A 49 7.62 13.56 -5.14
N GLY A 50 8.83 13.39 -4.60
CA GLY A 50 9.09 13.31 -3.17
C GLY A 50 8.70 11.97 -2.54
N LEU A 51 8.30 10.96 -3.31
CA LEU A 51 7.68 9.73 -2.79
C LEU A 51 8.67 8.58 -2.55
N SER A 52 9.95 8.79 -2.85
CA SER A 52 11.03 7.85 -2.56
C SER A 52 12.33 8.56 -2.22
N GLU A 53 13.24 7.87 -1.55
CA GLU A 53 14.56 8.42 -1.18
C GLU A 53 15.34 8.93 -2.39
N ASP A 54 15.30 8.22 -3.53
CA ASP A 54 15.99 8.60 -4.78
C ASP A 54 15.27 9.69 -5.58
N LYS A 55 14.06 10.06 -5.16
CA LYS A 55 13.20 11.10 -5.74
C LYS A 55 12.76 12.11 -4.69
N ALA A 56 13.64 12.45 -3.76
CA ALA A 56 13.38 13.46 -2.73
C ALA A 56 13.21 14.87 -3.33
N PHE A 57 12.42 15.71 -2.66
CA PHE A 57 12.42 17.16 -2.88
C PHE A 57 13.75 17.79 -2.43
N ALA A 58 14.14 18.91 -3.03
CA ALA A 58 15.33 19.66 -2.64
C ALA A 58 15.07 20.61 -1.47
N THR A 59 13.86 21.15 -1.35
CA THR A 59 13.52 22.22 -0.41
C THR A 59 12.32 21.89 0.47
N LEU A 60 12.20 22.60 1.62
CA LEU A 60 11.02 22.52 2.48
C LEU A 60 9.82 23.27 1.89
N ASP A 61 10.04 24.17 0.92
CA ASP A 61 8.96 24.91 0.25
C ASP A 61 7.99 23.96 -0.46
N LYS A 62 8.49 22.87 -1.05
CA LYS A 62 7.63 21.83 -1.65
C LYS A 62 6.71 21.16 -0.63
N ILE A 63 7.19 20.93 0.59
CA ILE A 63 6.36 20.38 1.67
C ILE A 63 5.30 21.39 2.11
N ASN A 64 5.65 22.68 2.19
CA ASN A 64 4.71 23.73 2.57
C ASN A 64 3.57 23.95 1.56
N GLU A 65 3.74 23.52 0.31
CA GLU A 65 2.70 23.51 -0.71
C GLU A 65 1.72 22.32 -0.57
N ILE A 66 2.11 21.28 0.16
CA ILE A 66 1.33 20.06 0.34
C ILE A 66 0.43 20.19 1.57
N THR A 67 -0.85 19.85 1.42
CA THR A 67 -1.76 19.73 2.57
C THR A 67 -1.60 18.35 3.21
N LEU A 68 -0.69 18.25 4.18
CA LEU A 68 -0.45 17.01 4.92
C LEU A 68 -1.72 16.50 5.62
N GLN A 69 -1.99 15.21 5.46
CA GLN A 69 -3.10 14.49 6.09
C GLN A 69 -2.63 13.74 7.34
N PRO A 70 -3.55 13.38 8.24
CA PRO A 70 -3.21 12.52 9.37
C PRO A 70 -2.59 11.20 8.89
N GLY A 71 -1.37 10.93 9.32
CA GLY A 71 -0.60 9.73 8.93
C GLY A 71 0.55 10.03 7.98
N ASP A 72 0.59 11.19 7.34
CA ASP A 72 1.70 11.57 6.45
C ASP A 72 2.98 11.81 7.25
N GLU A 73 4.11 11.46 6.63
CA GLU A 73 5.44 11.64 7.20
C GLU A 73 6.28 12.54 6.30
N VAL A 74 7.17 13.33 6.90
CA VAL A 74 8.18 14.11 6.20
C VAL A 74 9.54 13.72 6.75
N LEU A 75 10.33 13.03 5.93
CA LEU A 75 11.65 12.51 6.27
C LEU A 75 12.72 13.42 5.68
N LEU A 76 13.49 14.05 6.56
CA LEU A 76 14.62 14.89 6.18
C LEU A 76 15.90 14.06 6.16
N GLU A 77 16.61 14.07 5.03
CA GLU A 77 17.86 13.33 4.90
C GLU A 77 18.89 13.83 5.92
N LYS A 78 19.47 12.90 6.67
CA LYS A 78 20.51 13.20 7.65
C LYS A 78 21.69 13.91 6.98
N GLY A 79 22.05 15.06 7.53
CA GLY A 79 23.16 15.87 7.04
C GLY A 79 22.74 16.96 6.07
N SER A 80 21.49 16.95 5.62
CA SER A 80 20.90 18.09 4.93
C SER A 80 20.87 19.33 5.83
N VAL A 81 21.06 20.50 5.21
CA VAL A 81 20.96 21.81 5.86
C VAL A 81 20.01 22.65 5.02
N PHE A 82 18.91 23.10 5.65
CA PHE A 82 17.90 23.93 5.01
C PHE A 82 18.01 25.36 5.57
N GLU A 83 18.95 26.15 5.04
CA GLU A 83 19.15 27.54 5.48
C GLU A 83 17.93 28.40 5.11
N ASP A 84 17.48 29.22 6.07
CA ASP A 84 16.35 30.15 5.94
C ASP A 84 15.00 29.52 5.54
N GLN A 85 14.82 28.21 5.77
CA GLN A 85 13.57 27.47 5.49
C GLN A 85 12.98 26.86 6.77
N ALA A 86 11.65 26.70 6.80
CA ALA A 86 10.91 26.10 7.91
C ALA A 86 9.65 25.37 7.42
N LEU A 87 9.15 24.46 8.25
CA LEU A 87 7.84 23.79 8.11
C LEU A 87 6.75 24.50 8.93
#